data_AF-A0A9Q1LNA3-F1
#
_entry.id   AF-A0A9Q1LNA3-F1
#
_cell.length_a   1.000
_cell.length_b   1.000
_cell.length_c   1.000
_cell.angle_alpha   90.00
_cell.angle_beta   90.00
_cell.angle_gamma   90.00
#
_symmetry.space_group_name_H-M   'P 1'
#
loop_
_entity.id
_entity.type
_entity.pdbx_description
1 polymer ?
#
loop_
_entity_poly.entity_id
_entity_poly.type
_entity_poly.pdbx_seq_one_letter_code
_entity_poly.pdbx_strand_id
1 'polypeptide(L)'
;MKSVFWPSRWLIVREAGRSTYNDSKTAVLARFGNFTSSDRFGFQAADHGVELQRRFSLDVDGNLRLYSLDKLSNTWKVSWQLFVAACRVHGVCGLNSLCSYDPISGRKCSCISGYRMRNPKDWSYGCEPDIEISCNNTSSLDFLPLRHVEFYGHDIAYYRNKTLQECKDLCLKRCDCKGFEYKFIQNHGTYSCYPKTLLFNGYVQSSWPDFVYLKVPKSGHAWQEAQYEGNLLCDDKKVMLDRAYRRKEHDGWIKSFICEEIGRGGGGIVYKGKLSDDRIAAIKSLNCSNYQGEAEFLAEVSTIGNLNHMNLIELWGYCAERKHRLLVYDYMEYGSLSDNLNANNLDCEKSYGIGLLEMITGKSPEVCAHGGYGDDDSMGLGLLVTWIREKMRETSERKSWIQEIVDPALDGKFDLEKMEILLKLALQCSKEDRDARPTMCEVVDKMVHPENLELKIDMII
;
A
#
# COMPACT_ATOMS: atom_id res chain seq x y z
N MET A 1 -25.19 -7.80 -17.20
CA MET A 1 -24.44 -6.93 -16.28
C MET A 1 -22.98 -7.37 -16.29
N LYS A 2 -22.09 -6.61 -16.92
CA LYS A 2 -20.64 -6.94 -16.99
C LYS A 2 -19.98 -6.36 -15.74
N SER A 3 -19.61 -7.22 -14.79
CA SER A 3 -19.31 -6.79 -13.42
C SER A 3 -18.07 -5.89 -13.33
N VAL A 4 -18.28 -4.71 -12.74
CA VAL A 4 -17.30 -3.68 -12.37
C VAL A 4 -16.52 -4.07 -11.09
N PHE A 5 -16.34 -5.37 -10.83
CA PHE A 5 -15.58 -5.84 -9.67
C PHE A 5 -14.06 -5.70 -9.84
N TRP A 6 -13.62 -5.42 -11.07
CA TRP A 6 -12.22 -5.43 -11.48
C TRP A 6 -12.04 -4.61 -12.77
N PRO A 7 -11.07 -3.66 -12.85
CA PRO A 7 -9.80 -3.56 -12.15
C PRO A 7 -9.80 -2.55 -10.99
N SER A 8 -8.60 -2.22 -10.46
CA SER A 8 -8.38 -1.09 -9.55
C SER A 8 -9.26 0.08 -9.93
N ARG A 9 -9.87 0.69 -8.91
CA ARG A 9 -10.84 1.78 -8.97
C ARG A 9 -10.35 3.05 -9.70
N TRP A 10 -9.26 3.04 -10.44
CA TRP A 10 -8.70 4.23 -11.07
C TRP A 10 -8.42 4.00 -12.55
N LEU A 11 -8.43 2.73 -12.97
CA LEU A 11 -8.13 2.33 -14.34
C LEU A 11 -9.43 2.27 -15.13
N ILE A 12 -9.51 3.08 -16.18
CA ILE A 12 -10.57 2.86 -17.18
C ILE A 12 -10.31 1.53 -17.89
N VAL A 13 -11.38 0.90 -18.38
CA VAL A 13 -11.36 -0.44 -18.99
C VAL A 13 -10.24 -0.60 -20.04
N ARG A 14 -9.99 0.45 -20.83
CA ARG A 14 -8.92 0.51 -21.84
C ARG A 14 -7.51 0.54 -21.25
N GLU A 15 -7.29 1.32 -20.19
CA GLU A 15 -5.99 1.40 -19.49
C GLU A 15 -5.65 0.10 -18.77
N ALA A 16 -6.67 -0.62 -18.31
CA ALA A 16 -6.50 -1.96 -17.78
C ALA A 16 -6.28 -3.04 -18.87
N GLY A 17 -6.15 -2.64 -20.14
CA GLY A 17 -5.97 -3.57 -21.26
C GLY A 17 -7.16 -4.52 -21.44
N ARG A 18 -8.38 -4.10 -21.09
CA ARG A 18 -9.59 -4.92 -21.18
C ARG A 18 -10.54 -4.41 -22.27
N SER A 19 -11.23 -5.30 -22.96
CA SER A 19 -12.37 -4.96 -23.79
C SER A 19 -13.67 -5.33 -23.07
N THR A 20 -14.72 -4.50 -23.17
CA THR A 20 -16.08 -4.92 -22.79
C THR A 20 -16.71 -5.79 -23.87
N TYR A 21 -16.11 -5.89 -25.06
CA TYR A 21 -16.61 -6.65 -26.20
C TYR A 21 -15.80 -7.93 -26.39
N ASN A 22 -16.49 -9.07 -26.28
CA ASN A 22 -16.09 -10.38 -26.79
C ASN A 22 -14.67 -10.87 -26.46
N ASP A 23 -14.17 -10.64 -25.23
CA ASP A 23 -12.95 -11.28 -24.74
C ASP A 23 -13.29 -12.57 -24.01
N SER A 24 -12.93 -13.72 -24.60
CA SER A 24 -12.85 -14.99 -23.87
C SER A 24 -11.62 -14.95 -22.95
N LYS A 25 -11.83 -14.55 -21.70
CA LYS A 25 -10.75 -14.55 -20.70
C LYS A 25 -10.62 -15.91 -20.05
N THR A 26 -9.39 -16.41 -19.99
CA THR A 26 -9.07 -17.64 -19.27
C THR A 26 -8.46 -17.31 -17.92
N ALA A 27 -8.82 -18.08 -16.91
CA ALA A 27 -8.25 -18.03 -15.59
C ALA A 27 -8.02 -19.45 -15.09
N VAL A 28 -6.85 -19.70 -14.52
CA VAL A 28 -6.43 -21.01 -14.07
C VAL A 28 -6.00 -20.89 -12.61
N LEU A 29 -6.60 -21.71 -11.76
CA LEU A 29 -6.12 -21.94 -10.39
C LEU A 29 -5.33 -23.25 -10.38
N ALA A 30 -4.01 -23.15 -10.25
CA ALA A 30 -3.11 -24.29 -10.19
C ALA A 30 -3.28 -25.08 -8.89
N ARG A 31 -2.94 -26.37 -8.95
CA ARG A 31 -3.02 -27.32 -7.82
C ARG A 31 -2.08 -26.99 -6.65
N PHE A 32 -1.12 -26.08 -6.83
CA PHE A 32 -0.23 -25.59 -5.76
C PHE A 32 -0.62 -24.20 -5.23
N GLY A 33 -1.78 -23.66 -5.64
CA GLY A 33 -2.30 -22.39 -5.11
C GLY A 33 -1.83 -21.15 -5.86
N ASN A 34 -1.29 -21.31 -7.07
CA ASN A 34 -1.02 -20.20 -7.98
C ASN A 34 -2.25 -19.93 -8.85
N PHE A 35 -2.78 -18.72 -8.82
CA PHE A 35 -3.83 -18.28 -9.72
C PHE A 35 -3.23 -17.40 -10.81
N THR A 36 -3.60 -17.63 -12.07
CA THR A 36 -3.20 -16.80 -13.20
C THR A 36 -4.38 -16.55 -14.13
N SER A 37 -4.45 -15.36 -14.71
CA SER A 37 -5.43 -15.00 -15.73
C SER A 37 -4.76 -14.46 -16.98
N SER A 38 -5.45 -14.59 -18.12
CA SER A 38 -5.01 -14.11 -19.43
C SER A 38 -4.74 -12.61 -19.49
N ASP A 39 -5.24 -11.83 -18.51
CA ASP A 39 -4.95 -10.39 -18.37
C ASP A 39 -3.88 -10.07 -17.32
N ARG A 40 -2.99 -11.04 -17.06
CA ARG A 40 -1.82 -10.91 -16.20
C ARG A 40 -2.15 -10.66 -14.72
N PHE A 41 -3.40 -10.80 -14.31
CA PHE A 41 -3.70 -10.90 -12.89
C PHE A 41 -3.28 -12.28 -12.36
N GLY A 42 -2.52 -12.29 -11.27
CA GLY A 42 -2.18 -13.50 -10.56
C GLY A 42 -2.00 -13.26 -9.07
N PHE A 43 -2.18 -14.31 -8.30
CA PHE A 43 -1.91 -14.30 -6.87
C PHE A 43 -1.46 -15.69 -6.41
N GLN A 44 -0.74 -15.73 -5.31
CA GLN A 44 -0.36 -16.96 -4.64
C GLN A 44 -1.15 -17.08 -3.33
N ALA A 45 -1.66 -18.28 -3.06
CA ALA A 45 -2.25 -18.62 -1.78
C ALA A 45 -1.19 -18.57 -0.67
N ALA A 46 -1.59 -18.27 0.57
CA ALA A 46 -0.69 -18.29 1.74
C ALA A 46 -0.09 -19.68 2.01
N ASP A 47 -0.67 -20.74 1.44
CA ASP A 47 -0.19 -22.12 1.49
C ASP A 47 0.40 -22.60 0.15
N HIS A 48 0.91 -21.66 -0.66
CA HIS A 48 1.51 -21.95 -1.95
C HIS A 48 2.61 -23.02 -1.84
N GLY A 49 2.64 -23.93 -2.81
CA GLY A 49 3.57 -25.07 -2.83
C GLY A 49 3.02 -26.33 -2.15
N VAL A 50 1.93 -26.22 -1.38
CA VAL A 50 1.25 -27.38 -0.79
C VAL A 50 0.09 -27.81 -1.67
N GLU A 51 -0.01 -29.12 -1.91
CA GLU A 51 -1.07 -29.70 -2.72
C GLU A 51 -2.34 -29.94 -1.88
N LEU A 52 -3.28 -28.99 -1.93
CA LEU A 52 -4.51 -29.01 -1.14
C LEU A 52 -5.76 -28.94 -2.03
N GLN A 53 -6.88 -29.46 -1.52
CA GLN A 53 -8.17 -29.22 -2.16
C GLN A 53 -8.55 -27.76 -1.94
N ARG A 54 -8.91 -27.06 -3.02
CA ARG A 54 -9.18 -25.62 -3.00
C ARG A 54 -10.58 -25.30 -3.49
N ARG A 55 -11.16 -24.23 -2.93
CA ARG A 55 -12.45 -23.67 -3.31
C ARG A 55 -12.31 -22.17 -3.46
N PHE A 56 -12.62 -21.65 -4.64
CA PHE A 56 -12.59 -20.22 -4.94
C PHE A 56 -14.03 -19.72 -5.05
N SER A 57 -14.45 -18.79 -4.18
CA SER A 57 -15.84 -18.36 -4.08
C SER A 57 -15.98 -16.86 -3.84
N LEU A 58 -17.06 -16.28 -4.38
CA LEU A 58 -17.56 -14.97 -4.00
C LEU A 58 -18.47 -15.15 -2.79
N ASP A 59 -18.09 -14.55 -1.66
CA ASP A 59 -18.83 -14.68 -0.42
C ASP A 59 -19.97 -13.65 -0.30
N VAL A 60 -20.86 -13.84 0.67
CA VAL A 60 -22.05 -12.99 0.90
C VAL A 60 -21.72 -11.54 1.26
N ASP A 61 -20.49 -11.24 1.67
CA ASP A 61 -20.02 -9.86 1.89
C ASP A 61 -19.50 -9.20 0.60
N GLY A 62 -19.63 -9.87 -0.55
CA GLY A 62 -19.18 -9.39 -1.85
C GLY A 62 -17.67 -9.53 -2.08
N ASN A 63 -16.94 -10.20 -1.18
CA ASN A 63 -15.50 -10.38 -1.32
C ASN A 63 -15.17 -11.74 -1.94
N LEU A 64 -14.15 -11.77 -2.80
CA LEU A 64 -13.69 -13.00 -3.46
C LEU A 64 -12.61 -13.65 -2.60
N ARG A 65 -12.75 -14.93 -2.29
CA ARG A 65 -11.85 -15.66 -1.40
C ARG A 65 -11.44 -17.01 -1.96
N LEU A 66 -10.20 -17.39 -1.66
CA LEU A 66 -9.69 -18.74 -1.85
C LEU A 66 -9.67 -19.45 -0.50
N TYR A 67 -10.26 -20.62 -0.47
CA TYR A 67 -10.28 -21.53 0.65
C TYR A 67 -9.44 -22.76 0.33
N SER A 68 -8.67 -23.22 1.31
CA SER A 68 -7.94 -24.49 1.28
C SER A 68 -8.50 -25.41 2.35
N LEU A 69 -8.76 -26.67 1.99
CA LEU A 69 -9.23 -27.68 2.93
C LEU A 69 -8.07 -28.12 3.82
N ASP A 70 -8.19 -27.89 5.11
CA ASP A 70 -7.32 -28.47 6.11
C ASP A 70 -7.81 -29.88 6.42
N LYS A 71 -7.08 -30.89 5.92
CA LYS A 71 -7.45 -32.30 6.08
C LYS A 71 -7.43 -32.80 7.52
N LEU A 72 -6.62 -32.18 8.39
CA LEU A 72 -6.51 -32.60 9.79
C LEU A 72 -7.74 -32.20 10.59
N SER A 73 -8.18 -30.96 10.41
CA SER A 73 -9.38 -30.43 11.09
C SER A 73 -10.67 -30.66 10.31
N ASN A 74 -10.58 -31.09 9.04
CA ASN A 74 -11.68 -31.17 8.08
C ASN A 74 -12.44 -29.83 7.94
N THR A 75 -11.71 -28.71 8.02
CA THR A 75 -12.28 -27.35 7.90
C THR A 75 -11.72 -26.61 6.70
N TRP A 76 -12.54 -25.74 6.11
CA TRP A 76 -12.09 -24.85 5.05
C TRP A 76 -11.46 -23.60 5.66
N LYS A 77 -10.18 -23.38 5.38
CA LYS A 77 -9.44 -22.20 5.85
C LYS A 77 -9.22 -21.21 4.73
N VAL A 78 -9.38 -19.92 5.01
CA VAL A 78 -9.08 -18.87 4.04
C VAL A 78 -7.56 -18.83 3.82
N SER A 79 -7.13 -19.05 2.59
CA SER A 79 -5.72 -19.01 2.17
C SER A 79 -5.40 -17.78 1.31
N TRP A 80 -6.41 -17.10 0.76
CA TRP A 80 -6.26 -15.79 0.11
C TRP A 80 -7.62 -15.07 0.05
N GLN A 81 -7.61 -13.73 0.01
CA GLN A 81 -8.80 -12.92 -0.21
C GLN A 81 -8.48 -11.66 -1.02
N LEU A 82 -9.46 -11.17 -1.78
CA LEU A 82 -9.25 -10.06 -2.70
C LEU A 82 -9.08 -8.72 -1.98
N PHE A 83 -9.98 -8.41 -1.04
CA PHE A 83 -9.88 -7.20 -0.22
C PHE A 83 -9.72 -7.57 1.26
N VAL A 84 -8.66 -7.08 1.90
CA VAL A 84 -8.45 -7.26 3.34
C VAL A 84 -9.32 -6.29 4.14
N ALA A 85 -9.36 -5.02 3.74
CA ALA A 85 -10.21 -4.02 4.35
C ALA A 85 -11.64 -4.12 3.80
N ALA A 86 -12.60 -4.43 4.68
CA ALA A 86 -13.99 -4.68 4.32
C ALA A 86 -14.65 -3.51 3.56
N CYS A 87 -14.35 -2.25 3.91
CA CYS A 87 -14.90 -1.09 3.22
C CYS A 87 -14.37 -0.85 1.80
N ARG A 88 -13.33 -1.58 1.38
CA ARG A 88 -12.87 -1.56 -0.02
C ARG A 88 -13.73 -2.43 -0.93
N VAL A 89 -14.44 -3.40 -0.37
CA VAL A 89 -15.41 -4.18 -1.13
C VAL A 89 -16.58 -3.24 -1.46
N HIS A 90 -16.91 -3.16 -2.74
CA HIS A 90 -17.85 -2.16 -3.24
C HIS A 90 -19.30 -2.55 -2.90
N GLY A 91 -20.09 -1.59 -2.42
CA GLY A 91 -21.53 -1.79 -2.14
C GLY A 91 -21.88 -2.46 -0.83
N VAL A 92 -20.88 -2.65 0.02
CA VAL A 92 -21.00 -3.30 1.32
C VAL A 92 -21.94 -2.57 2.28
N CYS A 93 -22.01 -1.24 2.22
CA CYS A 93 -22.97 -0.43 2.98
C CYS A 93 -24.14 0.10 2.13
N GLY A 94 -24.21 -0.24 0.84
CA GLY A 94 -25.29 0.19 -0.05
C GLY A 94 -25.26 1.66 -0.50
N LEU A 95 -26.42 2.17 -0.93
CA LEU A 95 -26.64 3.54 -1.42
C LEU A 95 -26.69 4.56 -0.28
N ASN A 96 -26.27 5.79 -0.55
CA ASN A 96 -26.30 6.97 0.33
C ASN A 96 -25.74 6.72 1.75
N SER A 97 -24.74 5.84 1.83
CA SER A 97 -24.12 5.41 3.09
C SER A 97 -22.62 5.61 3.05
N LEU A 98 -22.05 5.60 4.24
CA LEU A 98 -20.64 5.71 4.53
C LEU A 98 -20.16 4.37 5.11
N CYS A 99 -18.93 3.98 4.76
CA CYS A 99 -18.25 2.81 5.29
C CYS A 99 -16.93 3.26 5.92
N SER A 100 -16.82 3.06 7.23
CA SER A 100 -15.58 3.21 7.99
C SER A 100 -15.11 1.88 8.54
N TYR A 101 -13.82 1.79 8.80
CA TYR A 101 -13.23 0.63 9.45
C TYR A 101 -12.85 1.00 10.88
N ASP A 102 -13.41 0.29 11.84
CA ASP A 102 -13.05 0.34 13.25
C ASP A 102 -12.20 -0.89 13.59
N PRO A 103 -11.02 -0.75 14.23
CA PRO A 103 -10.16 -1.88 14.54
C PRO A 103 -10.78 -2.95 15.45
N ILE A 104 -11.76 -2.58 16.29
CA ILE A 104 -12.34 -3.46 17.31
C ILE A 104 -13.60 -4.16 16.80
N SER A 105 -14.51 -3.39 16.20
CA SER A 105 -15.80 -3.84 15.69
C SER A 105 -15.78 -4.18 14.19
N GLY A 106 -14.67 -3.90 13.51
CA GLY A 106 -14.47 -4.16 12.09
C GLY A 106 -15.17 -3.11 11.23
N ARG A 107 -15.86 -3.56 10.19
CA ARG A 107 -16.62 -2.67 9.32
C ARG A 107 -17.76 -1.98 10.08
N LYS A 108 -17.82 -0.65 10.00
CA LYS A 108 -18.95 0.16 10.45
C LYS A 108 -19.59 0.88 9.26
N CYS A 109 -20.89 0.72 9.12
CA CYS A 109 -21.68 1.46 8.13
C CYS A 109 -22.46 2.56 8.86
N SER A 110 -22.66 3.70 8.21
CA SER A 110 -23.53 4.78 8.68
C SER A 110 -24.24 5.44 7.50
N CYS A 111 -25.35 6.13 7.75
CA CYS A 111 -25.97 6.96 6.72
C CYS A 111 -25.29 8.33 6.64
N ILE A 112 -25.35 8.94 5.46
CA ILE A 112 -24.99 10.35 5.30
C ILE A 112 -25.97 11.19 6.14
N SER A 113 -25.52 12.32 6.71
CA SER A 113 -26.40 13.21 7.48
C SER A 113 -27.65 13.60 6.69
N GLY A 114 -28.83 13.44 7.29
CA GLY A 114 -30.13 13.67 6.62
C GLY A 114 -30.67 12.49 5.83
N TYR A 115 -30.03 11.32 5.99
CA TYR A 115 -30.50 10.06 5.46
C TYR A 115 -30.70 9.08 6.61
N ARG A 116 -31.69 8.21 6.45
CA ARG A 116 -31.97 7.11 7.36
C ARG A 116 -31.77 5.77 6.68
N MET A 117 -31.47 4.76 7.48
CA MET A 117 -31.27 3.41 6.97
C MET A 117 -32.57 2.88 6.36
N ARG A 118 -32.49 2.36 5.15
CA ARG A 118 -33.66 1.84 4.43
C ARG A 118 -34.16 0.52 5.02
N ASN A 119 -33.24 -0.33 5.45
CA ASN A 119 -33.56 -1.61 6.08
C ASN A 119 -32.79 -1.76 7.41
N PRO A 120 -33.46 -1.63 8.57
CA PRO A 120 -32.87 -1.79 9.92
C PRO A 120 -32.06 -3.07 10.17
N LYS A 121 -32.24 -4.09 9.32
CA LYS A 121 -31.61 -5.41 9.45
C LYS A 121 -30.45 -5.63 8.48
N ASP A 122 -30.32 -4.83 7.43
CA ASP A 122 -29.30 -5.05 6.41
C ASP A 122 -28.84 -3.74 5.75
N TRP A 123 -27.59 -3.38 6.03
CA TRP A 123 -26.91 -2.22 5.43
C TRP A 123 -26.77 -2.31 3.91
N SER A 124 -26.84 -3.49 3.28
CA SER A 124 -26.68 -3.62 1.82
C SER A 124 -27.72 -2.81 1.03
N TYR A 125 -28.89 -2.55 1.63
CA TYR A 125 -29.96 -1.73 1.06
C TYR A 125 -29.65 -0.22 1.11
N GLY A 126 -28.66 0.20 1.90
CA GLY A 126 -28.25 1.57 2.06
C GLY A 126 -29.26 2.44 2.81
N CYS A 127 -29.28 3.71 2.45
CA CYS A 127 -30.02 4.77 3.10
C CYS A 127 -30.91 5.54 2.11
N GLU A 128 -31.98 6.11 2.63
CA GLU A 128 -32.91 6.98 1.94
C GLU A 128 -32.92 8.37 2.59
N PRO A 129 -33.12 9.45 1.81
CA PRO A 129 -33.16 10.79 2.36
C PRO A 129 -34.41 10.98 3.23
N ASP A 130 -34.29 11.72 4.33
CA ASP A 130 -35.44 12.09 5.15
C ASP A 130 -36.34 13.13 4.45
N ILE A 131 -35.75 13.94 3.56
CA ILE A 131 -36.42 14.98 2.79
C ILE A 131 -36.05 14.82 1.33
N GLU A 132 -37.05 14.68 0.46
CA GLU A 132 -36.82 14.63 -0.98
C GLU A 132 -36.34 15.97 -1.53
N ILE A 133 -35.29 15.93 -2.35
CA ILE A 133 -34.75 17.10 -3.03
C ILE A 133 -35.61 17.40 -4.26
N SER A 134 -36.42 18.46 -4.19
CA SER A 134 -37.14 18.95 -5.36
C SER A 134 -36.22 19.76 -6.28
N CYS A 135 -36.18 19.38 -7.57
CA CYS A 135 -35.36 20.05 -8.58
C CYS A 135 -36.02 21.29 -9.20
N ASN A 136 -37.24 21.64 -8.78
CA ASN A 136 -38.00 22.71 -9.42
C ASN A 136 -37.46 24.12 -9.11
N ASN A 137 -36.72 24.29 -8.01
CA ASN A 137 -36.20 25.60 -7.61
C ASN A 137 -34.75 25.49 -7.12
N THR A 138 -33.79 25.69 -8.03
CA THR A 138 -32.34 25.61 -7.74
C THR A 138 -31.89 26.59 -6.65
N SER A 139 -32.58 27.72 -6.50
CA SER A 139 -32.33 28.73 -5.46
C SER A 139 -32.47 28.21 -4.03
N SER A 140 -33.23 27.13 -3.85
CA SER A 140 -33.50 26.48 -2.56
C SER A 140 -32.46 25.41 -2.18
N LEU A 141 -31.47 25.15 -3.03
CA LEU A 141 -30.45 24.11 -2.85
C LEU A 141 -29.08 24.71 -2.53
N ASP A 142 -28.28 23.97 -1.78
CA ASP A 142 -26.89 24.29 -1.44
C ASP A 142 -26.04 23.01 -1.36
N PHE A 143 -24.76 23.16 -1.03
CA PHE A 143 -23.79 22.06 -0.97
C PHE A 143 -23.13 21.94 0.40
N LEU A 144 -23.19 20.75 0.98
CA LEU A 144 -22.54 20.39 2.23
C LEU A 144 -21.18 19.71 1.95
N PRO A 145 -20.05 20.25 2.43
CA PRO A 145 -18.76 19.59 2.31
C PRO A 145 -18.64 18.41 3.29
N LEU A 146 -18.38 17.22 2.75
CA LEU A 146 -17.97 16.02 3.46
C LEU A 146 -16.45 15.88 3.31
N ARG A 147 -15.75 15.79 4.45
CA ARG A 147 -14.29 15.58 4.51
C ARG A 147 -13.99 14.11 4.76
N HIS A 148 -12.82 13.66 4.29
CA HIS A 148 -12.33 12.30 4.54
C HIS A 148 -13.23 11.20 3.97
N VAL A 149 -14.03 11.51 2.96
CA VAL A 149 -14.95 10.57 2.29
C VAL A 149 -14.69 10.55 0.81
N GLU A 150 -14.62 9.35 0.24
CA GLU A 150 -14.46 9.10 -1.19
C GLU A 150 -15.64 8.28 -1.73
N PHE A 151 -16.34 8.78 -2.74
CA PHE A 151 -17.41 8.05 -3.43
C PHE A 151 -16.93 7.59 -4.79
N TYR A 152 -16.53 6.33 -4.85
CA TYR A 152 -15.94 5.80 -6.07
C TYR A 152 -16.98 5.57 -7.19
N GLY A 153 -16.66 6.05 -8.39
CA GLY A 153 -17.43 5.81 -9.60
C GLY A 153 -18.73 6.62 -9.67
N HIS A 154 -19.63 6.20 -10.57
CA HIS A 154 -20.91 6.86 -10.85
C HIS A 154 -20.79 8.34 -11.26
N ASP A 155 -19.63 8.73 -11.79
CA ASP A 155 -19.35 10.05 -12.33
C ASP A 155 -20.19 10.28 -13.59
N ILE A 156 -20.92 11.39 -13.63
CA ILE A 156 -21.67 11.87 -14.81
C ILE A 156 -20.67 12.23 -15.92
N ALA A 157 -19.61 12.93 -15.54
CA ALA A 157 -18.59 13.45 -16.42
C ALA A 157 -17.34 13.84 -15.61
N TYR A 158 -16.23 14.00 -16.32
CA TYR A 158 -14.97 14.51 -15.78
C TYR A 158 -14.72 15.92 -16.34
N TYR A 159 -14.61 16.92 -15.47
CA TYR A 159 -14.31 18.28 -15.85
C TYR A 159 -12.99 18.75 -15.24
N ARG A 160 -11.99 18.95 -16.09
CA ARG A 160 -10.67 19.45 -15.70
C ARG A 160 -10.65 20.98 -15.62
N ASN A 161 -9.87 21.51 -14.68
CA ASN A 161 -9.63 22.94 -14.51
C ASN A 161 -10.92 23.75 -14.34
N LYS A 162 -11.74 23.32 -13.37
CA LYS A 162 -12.97 24.02 -12.99
C LYS A 162 -12.86 24.56 -11.57
N THR A 163 -13.34 25.79 -11.40
CA THR A 163 -13.49 26.39 -10.07
C THR A 163 -14.59 25.66 -9.29
N LEU A 164 -14.55 25.76 -7.96
CA LEU A 164 -15.57 25.18 -7.11
C LEU A 164 -16.98 25.68 -7.47
N GLN A 165 -17.12 26.98 -7.77
CA GLN A 165 -18.41 27.56 -8.13
C GLN A 165 -18.94 27.03 -9.46
N GLU A 166 -18.09 26.90 -10.48
CA GLU A 166 -18.49 26.29 -11.75
C GLU A 166 -18.94 24.83 -11.55
N CYS A 167 -18.28 24.08 -10.67
CA CYS A 167 -18.65 22.71 -10.36
C CYS A 167 -20.02 22.63 -9.64
N LYS A 168 -20.29 23.56 -8.70
CA LYS A 168 -21.61 23.72 -8.09
C LYS A 168 -22.68 23.98 -9.15
N ASP A 169 -22.44 24.92 -10.05
CA ASP A 169 -23.40 25.28 -11.10
C ASP A 169 -23.67 24.13 -12.07
N LEU A 170 -22.64 23.35 -12.42
CA LEU A 170 -22.76 22.15 -13.25
C LEU A 170 -23.68 21.11 -12.58
N CYS A 171 -23.52 20.87 -11.28
CA CYS A 171 -24.37 19.94 -10.54
C CYS A 171 -25.78 20.49 -10.27
N LEU A 172 -25.96 21.80 -10.10
CA LEU A 172 -27.28 22.42 -9.92
C LEU A 172 -28.15 22.32 -11.18
N LYS A 173 -27.55 22.46 -12.37
CA LYS A 173 -28.24 22.32 -13.68
C LYS A 173 -28.83 20.93 -13.90
N ARG A 174 -28.37 19.93 -13.16
CA ARG A 174 -28.73 18.53 -13.33
C ARG A 174 -29.53 18.02 -12.12
N CYS A 175 -30.72 17.49 -12.37
CA CYS A 175 -31.55 16.94 -11.30
C CYS A 175 -31.02 15.59 -10.78
N ASP A 176 -30.40 14.81 -11.66
CA ASP A 176 -29.78 13.52 -11.35
C ASP A 176 -28.44 13.64 -10.61
N CYS A 177 -27.84 14.84 -10.57
CA CYS A 177 -26.62 15.08 -9.79
C CYS A 177 -26.94 15.13 -8.30
N LYS A 178 -26.37 14.20 -7.52
CA LYS A 178 -26.54 14.11 -6.06
C LYS A 178 -25.46 14.85 -5.29
N GLY A 179 -24.34 15.15 -5.94
CA GLY A 179 -23.20 15.84 -5.38
C GLY A 179 -22.02 15.78 -6.34
N PHE A 180 -20.87 16.25 -5.92
CA PHE A 180 -19.65 16.16 -6.72
C PHE A 180 -18.41 16.03 -5.84
N GLU A 181 -17.39 15.37 -6.36
CA GLU A 181 -16.06 15.34 -5.77
C GLU A 181 -15.22 16.46 -6.38
N TYR A 182 -14.48 17.17 -5.54
CA TYR A 182 -13.63 18.29 -5.95
C TYR A 182 -12.20 18.04 -5.48
N LYS A 183 -11.33 17.72 -6.44
CA LYS A 183 -10.01 17.15 -6.18
C LYS A 183 -8.92 17.98 -6.81
N PHE A 184 -7.85 18.22 -6.06
CA PHE A 184 -6.65 18.86 -6.58
C PHE A 184 -5.72 17.83 -7.23
N ILE A 185 -5.39 18.02 -8.51
CA ILE A 185 -4.46 17.14 -9.21
C ILE A 185 -3.08 17.81 -9.24
N GLN A 186 -2.16 17.34 -8.39
CA GLN A 186 -0.81 17.90 -8.24
C GLN A 186 -0.05 17.97 -9.57
N ASN A 187 -0.06 16.89 -10.37
CA ASN A 187 0.63 16.80 -11.67
C ASN A 187 0.24 17.89 -12.68
N HIS A 188 -0.91 18.53 -12.47
CA HIS A 188 -1.47 19.51 -13.39
C HIS A 188 -1.75 20.86 -12.72
N GLY A 189 -1.43 21.01 -11.43
CA GLY A 189 -1.68 22.22 -10.65
C GLY A 189 -3.13 22.72 -10.69
N THR A 190 -4.10 21.86 -11.00
CA THR A 190 -5.48 22.26 -11.29
C THR A 190 -6.48 21.41 -10.53
N TYR A 191 -7.62 22.01 -10.19
CA TYR A 191 -8.74 21.30 -9.59
C TYR A 191 -9.60 20.63 -10.67
N SER A 192 -10.05 19.41 -10.36
CA SER A 192 -10.96 18.63 -11.19
C SER A 192 -12.26 18.37 -10.46
N CYS A 193 -13.34 18.38 -11.22
CA CYS A 193 -14.72 18.26 -10.77
C CYS A 193 -15.32 16.96 -11.30
N TYR A 194 -15.87 16.14 -10.41
CA TYR A 194 -16.49 14.85 -10.72
C TYR A 194 -17.93 14.81 -10.17
N PRO A 195 -18.93 15.29 -10.93
CA PRO A 195 -20.34 15.23 -10.53
C PRO A 195 -20.83 13.77 -10.49
N LYS A 196 -21.54 13.39 -9.43
CA LYS A 196 -21.96 12.00 -9.16
C LYS A 196 -23.48 11.84 -9.38
N THR A 197 -23.87 10.78 -10.10
CA THR A 197 -25.28 10.36 -10.23
C THR A 197 -25.79 9.58 -9.02
N LEU A 198 -24.89 8.83 -8.37
CA LEU A 198 -25.18 8.00 -7.20
C LEU A 198 -24.06 8.15 -6.18
N LEU A 199 -24.43 8.11 -4.91
CA LEU A 199 -23.51 8.08 -3.78
C LEU A 199 -23.55 6.67 -3.22
N PHE A 200 -22.60 5.84 -3.57
CA PHE A 200 -22.63 4.42 -3.21
C PHE A 200 -21.40 4.08 -2.38
N ASN A 201 -21.61 3.52 -1.18
CA ASN A 201 -20.56 3.02 -0.31
C ASN A 201 -19.38 4.01 -0.12
N GLY A 202 -19.68 5.20 0.42
CA GLY A 202 -18.69 6.26 0.63
C GLY A 202 -17.60 5.81 1.59
N TYR A 203 -16.38 5.67 1.09
CA TYR A 203 -15.27 5.14 1.88
C TYR A 203 -14.68 6.24 2.74
N VAL A 204 -14.74 6.07 4.06
CA VAL A 204 -14.23 7.02 5.03
C VAL A 204 -12.80 6.67 5.39
N GLN A 205 -11.86 7.59 5.15
CA GLN A 205 -10.47 7.44 5.56
C GLN A 205 -9.85 8.82 5.83
N SER A 206 -9.20 8.97 6.99
CA SER A 206 -8.68 10.24 7.51
C SER A 206 -7.61 10.91 6.63
N SER A 207 -6.92 10.14 5.79
CA SER A 207 -5.84 10.63 4.92
C SER A 207 -6.31 11.32 3.63
N TRP A 208 -7.61 11.36 3.33
CA TRP A 208 -8.10 11.94 2.07
C TRP A 208 -8.20 13.47 2.20
N PRO A 209 -7.42 14.24 1.40
CA PRO A 209 -7.47 15.70 1.39
C PRO A 209 -8.65 16.25 0.58
N ASP A 210 -9.31 15.38 -0.17
CA ASP A 210 -10.36 15.73 -1.12
C ASP A 210 -11.71 15.99 -0.43
N PHE A 211 -12.52 16.84 -1.07
CA PHE A 211 -13.83 17.22 -0.58
C PHE A 211 -14.92 16.68 -1.48
N VAL A 212 -15.92 16.04 -0.88
CA VAL A 212 -17.18 15.71 -1.56
C VAL A 212 -18.24 16.71 -1.14
N TYR A 213 -18.86 17.36 -2.11
CA TYR A 213 -19.93 18.32 -1.89
C TYR A 213 -21.28 17.67 -2.17
N LEU A 214 -22.04 17.40 -1.13
CA LEU A 214 -23.38 16.81 -1.19
C LEU A 214 -24.42 17.88 -1.50
N LYS A 215 -25.28 17.65 -2.49
CA LYS A 215 -26.39 18.56 -2.82
C LYS A 215 -27.52 18.38 -1.80
N VAL A 216 -27.92 19.45 -1.13
CA VAL A 216 -28.93 19.43 -0.04
C VAL A 216 -29.86 20.66 -0.09
N PRO A 217 -31.05 20.62 0.52
CA PRO A 217 -31.92 21.80 0.68
C PRO A 217 -31.38 22.81 1.71
N LYS A 218 -31.56 24.12 1.47
CA LYS A 218 -31.13 25.20 2.37
C LYS A 218 -31.91 25.27 3.69
N SER A 219 -33.19 24.91 3.70
CA SER A 219 -34.09 25.12 4.86
C SER A 219 -33.90 24.13 6.01
N GLY A 220 -32.89 23.25 5.96
CA GLY A 220 -32.64 22.20 6.95
C GLY A 220 -31.54 22.50 7.97
N HIS A 221 -31.22 23.76 8.29
CA HIS A 221 -30.09 24.17 9.17
C HIS A 221 -30.20 23.76 10.66
N ALA A 222 -30.46 22.48 10.94
CA ALA A 222 -30.20 21.85 12.23
C ALA A 222 -29.43 20.54 11.99
N TRP A 223 -28.21 20.68 11.47
CA TRP A 223 -27.32 19.55 11.22
C TRP A 223 -26.30 19.43 12.36
N GLN A 224 -26.59 18.56 13.32
CA GLN A 224 -25.57 18.03 14.23
C GLN A 224 -24.71 17.02 13.45
N GLU A 225 -23.41 16.93 13.77
CA GLU A 225 -22.60 15.78 13.35
C GLU A 225 -23.36 14.50 13.73
N ALA A 226 -23.61 13.63 12.76
CA ALA A 226 -24.39 12.42 12.98
C ALA A 226 -23.65 11.46 13.92
N GLN A 227 -23.79 11.65 15.23
CA GLN A 227 -23.62 10.60 16.24
C GLN A 227 -24.88 9.73 16.24
N TYR A 228 -25.10 9.00 15.15
CA TYR A 228 -26.06 7.90 15.16
C TYR A 228 -25.31 6.61 14.85
N GLU A 229 -24.97 5.89 15.91
CA GLU A 229 -24.64 4.46 15.82
C GLU A 229 -25.93 3.73 15.47
N GLY A 230 -26.18 3.57 14.16
CA GLY A 230 -27.25 2.71 13.67
C GLY A 230 -26.95 1.25 14.00
N ASN A 231 -27.24 0.86 15.24
CA ASN A 231 -27.20 -0.54 15.65
C ASN A 231 -28.24 -1.31 14.83
N LEU A 232 -27.79 -2.34 14.11
CA LEU A 232 -28.69 -3.22 13.38
C LEU A 232 -29.65 -3.90 14.37
N LEU A 233 -30.95 -3.81 14.10
CA LEU A 233 -31.99 -4.51 14.87
C LEU A 233 -32.11 -5.94 14.36
N CYS A 234 -31.07 -6.74 14.59
CA CYS A 234 -31.07 -8.16 14.28
C CYS A 234 -31.80 -8.95 15.37
N ASP A 235 -32.52 -10.00 14.98
CA ASP A 235 -32.85 -11.10 15.90
C ASP A 235 -31.54 -11.67 16.47
N ASP A 236 -31.53 -12.16 17.72
CA ASP A 236 -30.32 -12.65 18.42
C ASP A 236 -29.55 -13.76 17.68
N LYS A 237 -30.12 -14.30 16.60
CA LYS A 237 -29.45 -15.20 15.67
C LYS A 237 -28.50 -14.43 14.73
N LYS A 238 -27.37 -13.98 15.27
CA LYS A 238 -26.22 -13.58 14.43
C LYS A 238 -25.72 -14.80 13.67
N VAL A 239 -25.85 -14.80 12.34
CA VAL A 239 -25.15 -15.77 11.50
C VAL A 239 -23.69 -15.33 11.43
N MET A 240 -22.88 -15.80 12.38
CA MET A 240 -21.43 -15.66 12.30
C MET A 240 -20.96 -16.47 11.10
N LEU A 241 -20.31 -15.80 10.15
CA LEU A 241 -19.63 -16.48 9.07
C LEU A 241 -18.38 -17.12 9.68
N ASP A 242 -18.43 -18.44 9.89
CA ASP A 242 -17.29 -19.20 10.39
C ASP A 242 -16.17 -19.19 9.34
N ARG A 243 -15.23 -18.25 9.52
CA ARG A 243 -14.08 -18.04 8.65
C ARG A 243 -12.83 -18.37 9.46
N ALA A 244 -12.36 -19.60 9.32
CA ALA A 244 -11.07 -19.98 9.87
C ALA A 244 -9.96 -19.40 8.99
N TYR A 245 -9.34 -18.31 9.43
CA TYR A 245 -8.07 -17.89 8.84
C TYR A 245 -6.98 -18.78 9.41
N ARG A 246 -6.07 -19.28 8.56
CA ARG A 246 -4.86 -19.94 9.07
C ARG A 246 -3.98 -18.86 9.70
N ARG A 247 -4.18 -18.58 10.99
CA ARG A 247 -3.18 -17.88 11.80
C ARG A 247 -2.05 -18.88 12.04
N LYS A 248 -0.82 -18.48 11.74
CA LYS A 248 0.32 -19.04 12.49
C LYS A 248 0.12 -18.50 13.91
N GLU A 249 -0.35 -19.34 14.83
CA GLU A 249 -0.38 -18.98 16.24
C GLU A 249 1.08 -18.84 16.71
N HIS A 250 1.53 -17.60 16.85
CA HIS A 250 2.66 -17.28 17.68
C HIS A 250 2.10 -16.70 18.97
N ASP A 251 1.77 -17.58 19.92
CA ASP A 251 1.45 -17.21 21.30
C ASP A 251 2.71 -16.64 21.99
N GLY A 252 3.03 -15.38 21.68
CA GLY A 252 4.14 -14.65 22.27
C GLY A 252 3.63 -13.45 23.05
N TRP A 253 2.94 -13.67 24.18
CA TRP A 253 2.68 -12.57 25.10
C TRP A 253 4.03 -12.06 25.60
N ILE A 254 4.28 -10.75 25.55
CA ILE A 254 5.53 -10.16 26.04
C ILE A 254 5.52 -10.26 27.58
N LYS A 255 6.10 -11.33 28.12
CA LYS A 255 6.48 -11.36 29.54
C LYS A 255 7.72 -10.48 29.67
N SER A 256 7.49 -9.22 30.04
CA SER A 256 8.41 -8.34 30.77
C SER A 256 9.89 -8.70 30.61
N PHE A 257 10.59 -8.06 29.67
CA PHE A 257 11.91 -7.43 29.84
C PHE A 257 12.22 -6.75 28.49
N ILE A 258 11.82 -5.47 28.35
CA ILE A 258 12.46 -4.57 27.37
C ILE A 258 13.85 -4.34 27.93
N CYS A 259 14.86 -5.01 27.37
CA CYS A 259 16.19 -5.02 27.96
C CYS A 259 17.00 -3.78 27.54
N GLU A 260 16.93 -3.43 26.25
CA GLU A 260 17.86 -2.48 25.65
C GLU A 260 17.26 -1.85 24.39
N GLU A 261 17.47 -0.54 24.21
CA GLU A 261 17.21 0.15 22.95
C GLU A 261 18.32 -0.20 21.97
N ILE A 262 17.96 -0.80 20.83
CA ILE A 262 18.92 -1.24 19.80
C ILE A 262 18.92 -0.33 18.57
N GLY A 263 18.01 0.64 18.50
CA GLY A 263 17.99 1.60 17.40
C GLY A 263 16.88 2.64 17.53
N ARG A 264 17.12 3.82 16.96
CA ARG A 264 16.18 4.94 16.94
C ARG A 264 16.26 5.65 15.59
N GLY A 265 15.10 5.86 14.97
CA GLY A 265 15.00 6.58 13.69
C GLY A 265 13.64 7.26 13.51
N GLY A 266 13.37 7.73 12.29
CA GLY A 266 12.11 8.42 11.95
C GLY A 266 10.85 7.58 12.23
N GLY A 267 10.95 6.26 12.05
CA GLY A 267 9.88 5.29 12.34
C GLY A 267 9.81 4.80 13.79
N GLY A 268 10.35 5.55 14.77
CA GLY A 268 10.25 5.20 16.19
C GLY A 268 11.48 4.51 16.77
N ILE A 269 11.29 3.84 17.91
CA ILE A 269 12.37 3.24 18.72
C ILE A 269 12.26 1.72 18.65
N VAL A 270 13.39 1.04 18.46
CA VAL A 270 13.45 -0.42 18.43
C VAL A 270 14.14 -0.92 19.70
N TYR A 271 13.50 -1.88 20.35
CA TYR A 271 14.00 -2.52 21.55
C TYR A 271 14.31 -3.99 21.34
N LYS A 272 15.34 -4.50 22.00
CA LYS A 272 15.54 -5.94 22.16
C LYS A 272 14.72 -6.42 23.36
N GLY A 273 13.88 -7.42 23.14
CA GLY A 273 13.06 -8.01 24.18
C GLY A 273 13.03 -9.53 24.10
N LYS A 274 12.66 -10.17 25.22
CA LYS A 274 12.46 -11.61 25.28
C LYS A 274 10.96 -11.90 25.44
N LEU A 275 10.42 -12.78 24.60
CA LEU A 275 9.02 -13.21 24.62
C LEU A 275 8.80 -14.29 25.70
N SER A 276 7.53 -14.56 26.04
CA SER A 276 7.17 -15.56 27.06
C SER A 276 7.55 -17.01 26.72
N ASP A 277 7.81 -17.28 25.45
CA ASP A 277 8.28 -18.55 24.91
C ASP A 277 9.81 -18.59 24.71
N ASP A 278 10.53 -17.71 25.40
CA ASP A 278 11.98 -17.54 25.38
C ASP A 278 12.60 -17.01 24.07
N ARG A 279 11.81 -16.73 23.03
CA ARG A 279 12.33 -16.13 21.79
C ARG A 279 12.81 -14.70 22.01
N ILE A 280 13.92 -14.33 21.36
CA ILE A 280 14.42 -12.95 21.33
C ILE A 280 13.75 -12.24 20.16
N ALA A 281 13.19 -11.06 20.41
CA ALA A 281 12.46 -10.28 19.42
C ALA A 281 12.99 -8.85 19.34
N ALA A 282 12.90 -8.26 18.15
CA ALA A 282 13.02 -6.83 17.95
C ALA A 282 11.62 -6.19 18.03
N ILE A 283 11.41 -5.33 19.02
CA ILE A 283 10.13 -4.68 19.31
C ILE A 283 10.23 -3.22 18.89
N LYS A 284 9.63 -2.90 17.75
CA LYS A 284 9.57 -1.52 17.24
C LYS A 284 8.36 -0.81 17.83
N SER A 285 8.63 0.21 18.64
CA SER A 285 7.64 1.12 19.22
C SER A 285 7.52 2.36 18.36
N LEU A 286 6.35 2.52 17.73
CA LEU A 286 6.01 3.71 16.96
C LEU A 286 5.47 4.81 17.89
N ASN A 287 5.93 6.04 17.70
CA ASN A 287 5.51 7.15 18.53
C ASN A 287 4.15 7.69 18.06
N CYS A 288 3.11 7.53 18.87
CA CYS A 288 1.73 7.92 18.55
C CYS A 288 1.42 9.41 18.80
N SER A 289 2.41 10.26 19.04
CA SER A 289 2.16 11.69 19.24
C SER A 289 1.71 12.43 17.96
N ASN A 290 1.94 11.85 16.77
CA ASN A 290 1.54 12.42 15.47
C ASN A 290 0.81 11.38 14.58
N TYR A 291 -0.13 11.85 13.75
CA TYR A 291 -0.95 11.04 12.81
C TYR A 291 -0.14 10.15 11.84
N GLN A 292 1.14 10.48 11.63
CA GLN A 292 2.09 9.75 10.79
C GLN A 292 2.38 8.33 11.33
N GLY A 293 2.51 8.16 12.65
CA GLY A 293 2.88 6.87 13.25
C GLY A 293 1.80 5.79 13.14
N GLU A 294 0.52 6.17 13.12
CA GLU A 294 -0.59 5.23 12.87
C GLU A 294 -0.63 4.77 11.41
N ALA A 295 -0.37 5.68 10.47
CA ALA A 295 -0.31 5.35 9.05
C ALA A 295 0.85 4.39 8.75
N GLU A 296 2.02 4.63 9.34
CA GLU A 296 3.19 3.75 9.25
C GLU A 296 2.94 2.39 9.88
N PHE A 297 2.33 2.35 11.07
CA PHE A 297 1.94 1.10 11.72
C PHE A 297 1.02 0.25 10.82
N LEU A 298 -0.05 0.85 10.28
CA LEU A 298 -0.99 0.16 9.41
C LEU A 298 -0.34 -0.27 8.09
N ALA A 299 0.56 0.54 7.55
CA ALA A 299 1.33 0.19 6.36
C ALA A 299 2.20 -1.04 6.60
N GLU A 300 2.97 -1.09 7.70
CA GLU A 300 3.84 -2.22 8.03
C GLU A 300 3.03 -3.50 8.33
N VAL A 301 1.94 -3.42 9.11
CA VAL A 301 1.08 -4.58 9.39
C VAL A 301 0.39 -5.10 8.13
N SER A 302 -0.05 -4.21 7.24
CA SER A 302 -0.79 -4.61 6.03
C SER A 302 0.11 -5.10 4.89
N THR A 303 1.36 -4.63 4.83
CA THR A 303 2.34 -5.06 3.82
C THR A 303 3.18 -6.22 4.35
N ILE A 304 4.08 -5.96 5.30
CA ILE A 304 5.04 -6.94 5.84
C ILE A 304 4.33 -8.06 6.58
N GLY A 305 3.25 -7.75 7.32
CA GLY A 305 2.45 -8.79 8.01
C GLY A 305 1.81 -9.83 7.09
N ASN A 306 1.72 -9.57 5.78
CA ASN A 306 1.20 -10.51 4.78
C ASN A 306 2.26 -11.07 3.84
N LEU A 307 3.54 -10.70 4.03
CA LEU A 307 4.66 -11.17 3.23
C LEU A 307 5.45 -12.21 4.01
N ASN A 308 5.63 -13.39 3.42
CA ASN A 308 6.49 -14.43 3.97
C ASN A 308 7.51 -14.82 2.91
N HIS A 309 8.75 -14.37 3.07
CA HIS A 309 9.84 -14.63 2.14
C HIS A 309 11.15 -14.70 2.90
N MET A 310 12.04 -15.63 2.52
CA MET A 310 13.32 -15.86 3.22
C MET A 310 14.21 -14.62 3.33
N ASN A 311 14.08 -13.68 2.39
CA ASN A 311 14.85 -12.43 2.33
C ASN A 311 14.07 -11.21 2.84
N LEU A 312 12.94 -11.39 3.52
CA LEU A 312 12.17 -10.33 4.17
C LEU A 312 12.04 -10.65 5.66
N ILE A 313 12.19 -9.63 6.51
CA ILE A 313 12.07 -9.80 7.96
C ILE A 313 10.64 -10.23 8.33
N GLU A 314 10.50 -11.31 9.10
CA GLU A 314 9.20 -11.83 9.50
C GLU A 314 8.62 -10.99 10.64
N LEU A 315 7.40 -10.50 10.44
CA LEU A 315 6.59 -9.90 11.51
C LEU A 315 5.91 -11.04 12.29
N TRP A 316 6.33 -11.25 13.54
CA TRP A 316 5.73 -12.25 14.42
C TRP A 316 4.41 -11.80 15.03
N GLY A 317 4.23 -10.49 15.22
CA GLY A 317 2.99 -9.94 15.78
C GLY A 317 3.03 -8.44 15.98
N TYR A 318 1.96 -7.90 16.56
CA TYR A 318 1.84 -6.48 16.86
C TYR A 318 1.00 -6.23 18.11
N CYS A 319 1.15 -5.05 18.72
CA CYS A 319 0.28 -4.53 19.76
C CYS A 319 -0.35 -3.22 19.29
N ALA A 320 -1.68 -3.16 19.32
CA ALA A 320 -2.47 -1.97 19.00
C ALA A 320 -3.38 -1.60 20.19
N GLU A 321 -2.84 -1.67 21.41
CA GLU A 321 -3.61 -1.39 22.63
C GLU A 321 -3.51 0.09 23.02
N ARG A 322 -4.65 0.77 23.11
CA ARG A 322 -4.74 2.21 23.46
C ARG A 322 -3.83 3.06 22.56
N LYS A 323 -2.85 3.75 23.15
CA LYS A 323 -1.87 4.60 22.48
C LYS A 323 -0.58 3.85 22.11
N HIS A 324 -0.49 2.55 22.40
CA HIS A 324 0.70 1.76 22.10
C HIS A 324 0.56 1.15 20.71
N ARG A 325 1.60 1.33 19.89
CA ARG A 325 1.77 0.73 18.58
C ARG A 325 3.12 0.04 18.56
N LEU A 326 3.11 -1.26 18.79
CA LEU A 326 4.31 -2.09 18.81
C LEU A 326 4.26 -3.09 17.65
N LEU A 327 5.39 -3.28 16.99
CA LEU A 327 5.60 -4.32 15.99
C LEU A 327 6.68 -5.27 16.51
N VAL A 328 6.43 -6.57 16.42
CA VAL A 328 7.30 -7.61 16.95
C VAL A 328 7.89 -8.39 15.78
N TYR A 329 9.19 -8.24 15.60
CA TYR A 329 9.97 -8.87 14.54
C TYR A 329 10.92 -9.92 15.11
N ASP A 330 11.39 -10.80 14.24
CA ASP A 330 12.58 -11.60 14.52
C ASP A 330 13.79 -10.69 14.84
N TYR A 331 14.61 -11.09 15.80
CA TYR A 331 15.80 -10.32 16.18
C TYR A 331 17.00 -10.71 15.33
N MET A 332 17.54 -9.74 14.60
CA MET A 332 18.72 -9.92 13.76
C MET A 332 19.99 -9.72 14.61
N GLU A 333 20.67 -10.83 14.95
CA GLU A 333 21.85 -10.81 15.84
C GLU A 333 23.01 -9.94 15.31
N TYR A 334 23.14 -9.85 13.99
CA TYR A 334 24.21 -9.08 13.33
C TYR A 334 23.84 -7.62 13.01
N GLY A 335 22.69 -7.14 13.49
CA GLY A 335 22.27 -5.75 13.29
C GLY A 335 21.95 -5.42 11.82
N SER A 336 21.94 -4.13 11.51
CA SER A 336 21.67 -3.65 10.15
C SER A 336 22.93 -3.66 9.29
N LEU A 337 22.76 -3.66 7.96
CA LEU A 337 23.88 -3.52 7.03
C LEU A 337 24.66 -2.23 7.28
N SER A 338 23.97 -1.14 7.63
CA SER A 338 24.60 0.14 7.97
C SER A 338 25.51 0.09 9.18
N ASP A 339 25.13 -0.67 10.22
CA ASP A 339 25.95 -0.83 11.43
C ASP A 339 27.27 -1.54 11.11
N ASN A 340 27.26 -2.45 10.13
CA ASN A 340 28.43 -3.22 9.73
C ASN A 340 29.34 -2.48 8.74
N LEU A 341 28.82 -1.46 8.05
CA LEU A 341 29.56 -0.68 7.04
C LEU A 341 30.12 0.65 7.56
N ASN A 342 30.05 0.94 8.88
CA ASN A 342 30.47 2.22 9.49
C ASN A 342 29.84 3.47 8.82
N ALA A 343 28.63 3.34 8.25
CA ALA A 343 27.94 4.42 7.58
C ALA A 343 27.03 5.17 8.56
N ASN A 344 27.43 6.38 8.97
CA ASN A 344 26.56 7.26 9.76
C ASN A 344 25.44 7.81 8.89
N ASN A 345 24.19 7.75 9.39
CA ASN A 345 22.95 8.25 8.79
C ASN A 345 22.61 7.64 7.40
N LEU A 346 21.74 6.63 7.40
CA LEU A 346 21.03 6.22 6.19
C LEU A 346 19.61 6.76 6.26
N ASP A 347 19.34 7.82 5.51
CA ASP A 347 17.97 8.25 5.23
C ASP A 347 17.36 7.43 4.07
N CYS A 348 16.08 7.15 4.20
CA CYS A 348 15.38 6.08 3.49
C CYS A 348 14.83 6.51 2.12
N GLU A 349 15.70 6.79 1.14
CA GLU A 349 15.29 6.88 -0.28
C GLU A 349 16.27 6.19 -1.25
N LYS A 350 17.12 5.28 -0.75
CA LYS A 350 18.20 4.69 -1.55
C LYS A 350 17.72 3.49 -2.38
N SER A 351 17.91 3.55 -3.70
CA SER A 351 17.64 2.45 -4.64
C SER A 351 18.61 1.28 -4.41
N TYR A 352 18.20 0.04 -4.74
CA TYR A 352 19.02 -1.18 -4.62
C TYR A 352 20.44 -1.05 -5.18
N GLY A 353 20.61 -0.25 -6.25
CA GLY A 353 21.91 0.02 -6.85
C GLY A 353 22.89 0.76 -5.93
N ILE A 354 22.41 1.75 -5.17
CA ILE A 354 23.26 2.50 -4.23
C ILE A 354 23.69 1.61 -3.06
N GLY A 355 22.79 0.77 -2.54
CA GLY A 355 23.14 -0.19 -1.49
C GLY A 355 24.24 -1.17 -1.93
N LEU A 356 24.23 -1.62 -3.18
CA LEU A 356 25.33 -2.43 -3.73
C LEU A 356 26.64 -1.63 -3.81
N LEU A 357 26.61 -0.36 -4.22
CA LEU A 357 27.82 0.47 -4.25
C LEU A 357 28.38 0.72 -2.85
N GLU A 358 27.52 0.94 -1.85
CA GLU A 358 27.92 1.05 -0.44
C GLU A 358 28.59 -0.24 0.05
N MET A 359 28.01 -1.41 -0.24
CA MET A 359 28.60 -2.71 0.11
C MET A 359 29.95 -2.97 -0.55
N ILE A 360 30.12 -2.54 -1.81
CA ILE A 360 31.36 -2.76 -2.55
C ILE A 360 32.45 -1.82 -2.05
N THR A 361 32.11 -0.55 -1.77
CA THR A 361 33.10 0.50 -1.48
C THR A 361 33.34 0.75 0.01
N GLY A 362 32.42 0.32 0.88
CA GLY A 362 32.43 0.67 2.31
C GLY A 362 32.20 2.17 2.58
N LYS A 363 31.76 2.94 1.57
CA LYS A 363 31.59 4.40 1.66
C LYS A 363 30.13 4.80 1.64
N SER A 364 29.76 5.73 2.53
CA SER A 364 28.46 6.42 2.47
C SER A 364 28.43 7.43 1.31
N PRO A 365 27.28 7.62 0.63
CA PRO A 365 27.08 8.61 -0.43
C PRO A 365 27.41 10.05 -0.04
N GLU A 366 27.44 10.36 1.27
CA GLU A 366 27.78 11.69 1.80
C GLU A 366 29.28 12.00 1.78
N VAL A 367 30.15 10.99 1.64
CA VAL A 367 31.61 11.17 1.80
C VAL A 367 32.29 11.48 0.47
N CYS A 368 32.06 12.70 -0.03
CA CYS A 368 33.01 13.43 -0.87
C CYS A 368 32.93 14.95 -0.56
N ALA A 369 32.87 15.34 0.72
CA ALA A 369 33.01 16.73 1.12
C ALA A 369 34.49 17.06 1.43
N HIS A 370 35.28 17.33 0.40
CA HIS A 370 36.49 18.15 0.54
C HIS A 370 36.37 19.37 -0.38
N GLY A 371 35.75 20.42 0.15
CA GLY A 371 35.93 21.82 -0.27
C GLY A 371 34.74 22.47 -0.96
N GLY A 372 34.13 23.45 -0.28
CA GLY A 372 33.43 24.57 -0.92
C GLY A 372 31.92 24.69 -0.66
N TYR A 373 31.55 25.74 0.06
CA TYR A 373 30.22 26.30 0.30
C TYR A 373 29.19 26.13 -0.84
N GLY A 374 27.98 25.68 -0.48
CA GLY A 374 26.76 25.83 -1.28
C GLY A 374 25.59 25.03 -0.72
N ASP A 375 24.55 25.72 -0.23
CA ASP A 375 23.24 25.15 0.11
C ASP A 375 22.56 24.64 -1.18
N ASP A 376 22.62 23.34 -1.45
CA ASP A 376 21.65 22.62 -2.29
C ASP A 376 21.65 21.13 -1.93
N ASP A 377 20.53 20.66 -1.37
CA ASP A 377 20.32 19.31 -0.80
C ASP A 377 20.20 18.22 -1.88
N SER A 378 20.62 18.51 -3.12
CA SER A 378 20.51 17.61 -4.29
C SER A 378 21.85 16.93 -4.68
N MET A 379 22.95 17.26 -4.00
CA MET A 379 24.30 17.03 -4.55
C MET A 379 25.04 15.79 -4.00
N GLY A 380 24.47 15.01 -3.08
CA GLY A 380 25.14 13.85 -2.47
C GLY A 380 25.15 12.57 -3.34
N LEU A 381 24.00 12.22 -3.92
CA LEU A 381 23.80 10.95 -4.65
C LEU A 381 24.63 10.84 -5.95
N GLY A 382 24.93 11.98 -6.59
CA GLY A 382 25.71 12.02 -7.82
C GLY A 382 27.20 11.72 -7.61
N LEU A 383 27.75 12.00 -6.42
CA LEU A 383 29.20 12.00 -6.18
C LEU A 383 29.81 10.59 -6.17
N LEU A 384 29.18 9.62 -5.50
CA LEU A 384 29.69 8.24 -5.43
C LEU A 384 29.65 7.56 -6.81
N VAL A 385 28.52 7.71 -7.52
CA VAL A 385 28.35 7.13 -8.87
C VAL A 385 29.30 7.79 -9.87
N THR A 386 29.48 9.12 -9.79
CA THR A 386 30.41 9.85 -10.66
C THR A 386 31.86 9.48 -10.38
N TRP A 387 32.26 9.39 -9.12
CA TRP A 387 33.60 8.96 -8.72
C TRP A 387 33.96 7.56 -9.24
N ILE A 388 33.03 6.60 -9.14
CA ILE A 388 33.23 5.24 -9.69
C ILE A 388 33.37 5.29 -11.21
N ARG A 389 32.53 6.08 -11.90
CA ARG A 389 32.62 6.25 -13.36
C ARG A 389 33.94 6.89 -13.80
N GLU A 390 34.44 7.87 -13.04
CA GLU A 390 35.75 8.51 -13.28
C GLU A 390 36.89 7.50 -13.10
N LYS A 391 36.87 6.73 -12.02
CA LYS A 391 37.87 5.67 -11.78
C LYS A 391 37.87 4.58 -12.85
N MET A 392 36.69 4.24 -13.39
CA MET A 392 36.57 3.35 -14.55
C MET A 392 37.18 3.95 -15.83
N ARG A 393 37.22 5.29 -15.96
CA ARG A 393 37.70 6.00 -17.16
C ARG A 393 39.20 6.30 -17.11
N GLU A 394 39.77 6.44 -15.92
CA GLU A 394 41.18 6.79 -15.71
C GLU A 394 42.16 5.64 -16.02
N THR A 395 41.71 4.38 -16.08
CA THR A 395 42.62 3.23 -16.13
C THR A 395 42.35 2.29 -17.32
N SER A 396 43.31 2.16 -18.24
CA SER A 396 43.22 1.24 -19.40
C SER A 396 43.40 -0.24 -19.04
N GLU A 397 43.85 -0.56 -17.82
CA GLU A 397 44.02 -1.95 -17.36
C GLU A 397 42.86 -2.38 -16.45
N ARG A 398 42.04 -3.32 -16.94
CA ARG A 398 40.79 -3.81 -16.35
C ARG A 398 40.87 -4.29 -14.88
N LYS A 399 42.06 -4.60 -14.35
CA LYS A 399 42.24 -5.29 -13.05
C LYS A 399 42.70 -4.40 -11.88
N SER A 400 43.19 -3.17 -12.12
CA SER A 400 43.80 -2.33 -11.07
C SER A 400 42.78 -1.47 -10.31
N TRP A 401 41.84 -0.84 -11.02
CA TRP A 401 40.92 0.14 -10.42
C TRP A 401 39.88 -0.49 -9.48
N ILE A 402 39.48 -1.76 -9.70
CA ILE A 402 38.55 -2.47 -8.78
C ILE A 402 39.17 -2.56 -7.38
N GLN A 403 40.48 -2.81 -7.28
CA GLN A 403 41.17 -2.88 -5.99
C GLN A 403 41.24 -1.54 -5.28
N GLU A 404 41.17 -0.42 -6.01
CA GLU A 404 41.18 0.94 -5.45
C GLU A 404 39.81 1.39 -4.92
N ILE A 405 38.73 0.80 -5.44
CA ILE A 405 37.36 1.17 -5.06
C ILE A 405 36.73 0.23 -4.06
N VAL A 406 37.17 -1.04 -4.02
CA VAL A 406 36.63 -2.06 -3.12
C VAL A 406 37.03 -1.73 -1.68
N ASP A 407 36.12 -1.96 -0.73
CA ASP A 407 36.32 -1.71 0.70
C ASP A 407 37.65 -2.33 1.18
N PRO A 408 38.58 -1.53 1.73
CA PRO A 408 39.82 -2.04 2.30
C PRO A 408 39.64 -3.13 3.36
N ALA A 409 38.49 -3.16 4.06
CA ALA A 409 38.16 -4.18 5.05
C ALA A 409 38.02 -5.59 4.45
N LEU A 410 37.85 -5.71 3.12
CA LEU A 410 37.80 -7.00 2.42
C LEU A 410 39.19 -7.64 2.26
N ASP A 411 40.29 -6.92 2.54
CA ASP A 411 41.66 -7.47 2.63
C ASP A 411 42.06 -8.30 1.40
N GLY A 412 41.64 -7.88 0.20
CA GLY A 412 41.91 -8.59 -1.06
C GLY A 412 41.17 -9.93 -1.22
N LYS A 413 40.28 -10.31 -0.30
CA LYS A 413 39.52 -11.58 -0.33
C LYS A 413 38.23 -11.47 -1.13
N PHE A 414 38.36 -11.15 -2.40
CA PHE A 414 37.23 -11.05 -3.32
C PHE A 414 37.59 -11.54 -4.71
N ASP A 415 36.57 -11.97 -5.45
CA ASP A 415 36.71 -12.37 -6.84
C ASP A 415 36.52 -11.14 -7.74
N LEU A 416 37.54 -10.82 -8.54
CA LEU A 416 37.55 -9.64 -9.40
C LEU A 416 36.42 -9.66 -10.45
N GLU A 417 36.11 -10.83 -10.99
CA GLU A 417 35.09 -10.98 -12.03
C GLU A 417 33.69 -10.79 -11.43
N LYS A 418 33.44 -11.36 -10.24
CA LYS A 418 32.19 -11.15 -9.50
C LYS A 418 32.01 -9.70 -9.04
N MET A 419 33.08 -9.03 -8.61
CA MET A 419 33.02 -7.61 -8.24
C MET A 419 32.72 -6.72 -9.43
N GLU A 420 33.30 -7.01 -10.60
CA GLU A 420 32.99 -6.28 -11.83
C GLU A 420 31.51 -6.42 -12.22
N ILE A 421 30.92 -7.62 -12.07
CA ILE A 421 29.50 -7.87 -12.31
C ILE A 421 28.63 -7.06 -11.35
N LEU A 422 28.92 -7.10 -10.04
CA LEU A 422 28.17 -6.37 -9.02
C LEU A 422 28.22 -4.85 -9.25
N LEU A 423 29.39 -4.31 -9.59
CA LEU A 423 29.57 -2.89 -9.91
C LEU A 423 28.74 -2.46 -11.13
N LYS A 424 28.79 -3.24 -12.21
CA LYS A 424 28.01 -2.96 -13.43
C LYS A 424 26.51 -2.98 -13.16
N LEU A 425 26.04 -3.97 -12.41
CA LEU A 425 24.64 -4.09 -12.03
C LEU A 425 24.19 -2.91 -11.14
N ALA A 426 25.02 -2.53 -10.17
CA ALA A 426 24.77 -1.40 -9.28
C ALA A 426 24.68 -0.06 -10.02
N LEU A 427 25.58 0.17 -10.99
CA LEU A 427 25.54 1.35 -11.88
C LEU A 427 24.31 1.35 -12.79
N GLN A 428 23.86 0.18 -13.28
CA GLN A 428 22.65 0.07 -14.10
C GLN A 428 21.39 0.41 -13.30
N CYS A 429 21.32 -0.03 -12.03
CA CYS A 429 20.23 0.29 -11.11
C CYS A 429 20.21 1.77 -10.69
N SER A 430 21.35 2.46 -10.84
CA SER A 430 21.56 3.85 -10.43
C SER A 430 21.57 4.84 -11.61
N LYS A 431 21.03 4.45 -12.77
CA LYS A 431 20.85 5.38 -13.91
C LYS A 431 19.84 6.47 -13.56
N GLU A 432 20.09 7.69 -14.02
CA GLU A 432 19.16 8.81 -13.82
C GLU A 432 17.80 8.54 -14.48
N ASP A 433 17.82 8.09 -15.74
CA ASP A 433 16.63 7.66 -16.47
C ASP A 433 15.99 6.42 -15.82
N ARG A 434 14.73 6.57 -15.40
CA ARG A 434 13.93 5.53 -14.75
C ARG A 434 13.63 4.36 -15.68
N ASP A 435 13.42 4.62 -16.97
CA ASP A 435 13.04 3.58 -17.94
C ASP A 435 14.25 2.76 -18.40
N ALA A 436 15.47 3.27 -18.17
CA ALA A 436 16.72 2.57 -18.41
C ALA A 436 17.19 1.67 -17.24
N ARG A 437 16.51 1.72 -16.09
CA ARG A 437 16.83 0.90 -14.91
C ARG A 437 16.22 -0.49 -15.06
N PRO A 438 16.95 -1.57 -14.68
CA PRO A 438 16.39 -2.91 -14.69
C PRO A 438 15.32 -3.07 -13.60
N THR A 439 14.37 -3.94 -13.85
CA THR A 439 13.44 -4.45 -12.84
C THR A 439 14.17 -5.33 -11.83
N MET A 440 13.66 -5.45 -10.60
CA MET A 440 14.26 -6.34 -9.60
C MET A 440 14.33 -7.82 -10.04
N CYS A 441 13.43 -8.26 -10.93
CA CYS A 441 13.50 -9.59 -11.54
C CYS A 441 14.73 -9.74 -12.44
N GLU A 442 15.00 -8.75 -13.29
CA GLU A 442 16.20 -8.74 -14.15
C GLU A 442 17.48 -8.59 -13.34
N VAL A 443 17.44 -7.87 -12.21
CA VAL A 443 18.56 -7.77 -11.27
C VAL A 443 18.89 -9.13 -10.67
N VAL A 444 17.90 -9.86 -10.17
CA VAL A 444 18.09 -11.20 -9.61
C VAL A 444 18.57 -12.17 -10.69
N ASP A 445 17.98 -12.15 -11.89
CA ASP A 445 18.40 -12.99 -13.01
C ASP A 445 19.88 -12.75 -13.35
N LYS A 446 20.31 -11.48 -13.44
CA LYS A 446 21.70 -11.11 -13.71
C LYS A 446 22.68 -11.48 -12.58
N MET A 447 22.22 -11.57 -11.34
CA MET A 447 23.05 -12.04 -10.22
C MET A 447 23.20 -13.57 -10.19
N VAL A 448 22.17 -14.30 -10.64
CA VAL A 448 22.16 -15.77 -10.68
C VAL A 448 22.81 -16.31 -11.96
N HIS A 449 22.65 -15.58 -13.08
CA HIS A 449 23.13 -15.89 -14.41
C HIS A 449 23.99 -14.73 -14.96
N PRO A 450 25.26 -14.61 -14.53
CA PRO A 450 26.15 -13.54 -14.97
C PRO A 450 26.35 -13.45 -16.49
N GLU A 451 26.18 -14.57 -17.19
CA GLU A 451 26.20 -14.69 -18.65
C GLU A 451 25.11 -13.85 -19.36
N ASN A 452 24.01 -13.54 -18.68
CA ASN A 452 22.91 -12.72 -19.20
C ASN A 452 23.18 -11.21 -19.06
N LEU A 453 24.32 -10.82 -18.50
CA LEU A 453 24.73 -9.42 -18.39
C LEU A 453 25.23 -8.88 -19.74
N GLU A 454 24.34 -8.75 -20.73
CA GLU A 454 24.66 -8.02 -21.96
C GLU A 454 24.65 -6.51 -21.68
N LEU A 455 25.83 -5.89 -21.73
CA LEU A 455 25.95 -4.45 -21.93
C LEU A 455 26.94 -4.19 -23.06
N LYS A 456 26.41 -3.64 -24.16
CA LYS A 456 27.19 -2.75 -25.02
C LYS A 456 27.65 -1.61 -24.13
N ILE A 457 28.96 -1.54 -23.91
CA ILE A 457 29.59 -0.30 -23.47
C ILE A 457 29.36 0.64 -24.64
N ASP A 458 28.41 1.57 -24.51
CA ASP A 458 28.48 2.79 -25.30
C ASP A 458 29.74 3.52 -24.80
N MET A 459 30.87 3.13 -25.37
CA MET A 459 32.03 3.99 -25.49
C MET A 459 31.54 5.15 -26.35
N ILE A 460 30.94 6.15 -25.70
CA ILE A 460 30.94 7.50 -26.25
C ILE A 460 32.43 7.87 -26.30
N ILE A 461 33.03 7.68 -27.47
CA ILE A 461 34.27 8.33 -27.88
C ILE A 461 34.05 9.84 -27.81
#